data_AF-A0A1T5GQ56-F1
#
_entry.id   AF-A0A1T5GQ56-F1
#
_cell.length_a   1.000
_cell.length_b   1.000
_cell.length_c   1.000
_cell.angle_alpha   90.00
_cell.angle_beta   90.00
_cell.angle_gamma   90.00
#
_symmetry.space_group_name_H-M   'P 1'
#
loop_
_entity.id
_entity.type
_entity.pdbx_description
1 polymer ?
#
loop_
_entity_poly.entity_id
_entity_poly.type
_entity_poly.pdbx_seq_one_letter_code
_entity_poly.pdbx_strand_id
1 'polypeptide(L)'
;MQKKYNIHFKIEKIYHDKRNHNTMTLTGKDKNQTYTVEREWEKEFKIGDSIVKKKDSLRIFLYRNQKLDTILDYRNIFIREDV
;
A
#
# COMPACT_ATOMS: atom_id res chain seq x y z
N MET A 1 -8.98 -8.61 22.48
CA MET A 1 -7.79 -8.28 21.66
C MET A 1 -8.18 -7.31 20.56
N GLN A 2 -7.87 -6.02 20.69
CA GLN A 2 -8.17 -5.02 19.67
C GLN A 2 -7.19 -5.18 18.50
N LYS A 3 -7.68 -5.65 17.35
CA LYS A 3 -6.89 -5.65 16.10
C LYS A 3 -6.66 -4.19 15.69
N LYS A 4 -5.56 -3.59 16.17
CA LYS A 4 -5.19 -2.20 15.88
C LYS A 4 -4.60 -2.12 14.46
N TYR A 5 -5.47 -2.10 13.46
CA TYR A 5 -5.06 -1.74 12.11
C TYR A 5 -4.67 -0.26 12.10
N ASN A 6 -3.50 0.06 11.55
CA ASN A 6 -3.09 1.45 11.40
C ASN A 6 -3.67 2.04 10.12
N ILE A 7 -3.89 1.18 9.11
CA ILE A 7 -4.41 1.58 7.80
C ILE A 7 -5.43 0.55 7.34
N HIS A 8 -6.59 1.04 6.96
CA HIS A 8 -7.64 0.26 6.33
C HIS A 8 -8.52 1.20 5.50
N PHE A 9 -8.40 1.16 4.18
CA PHE A 9 -9.25 1.94 3.28
C PHE A 9 -9.27 1.35 1.87
N LYS A 10 -10.27 1.76 1.10
CA LYS A 10 -10.39 1.52 -0.34
C LYS A 10 -9.74 2.67 -1.11
N ILE A 11 -8.89 2.35 -2.09
CA ILE A 11 -8.17 3.30 -2.92
C ILE A 11 -9.17 3.97 -3.87
N GLU A 12 -9.29 5.28 -3.77
CA GLU A 12 -10.08 6.13 -4.66
C GLU A 12 -9.18 6.92 -5.61
N LYS A 13 -7.95 7.26 -5.18
CA LYS A 13 -6.97 7.95 -6.03
C LYS A 13 -5.55 7.43 -5.79
N ILE A 14 -4.77 7.52 -6.85
CA ILE A 14 -3.34 7.21 -6.88
C ILE A 14 -2.63 8.39 -7.53
N TYR A 15 -1.57 8.90 -6.91
CA TYR A 15 -0.76 9.96 -7.48
C TYR A 15 0.68 9.92 -6.96
N HIS A 16 1.57 10.58 -7.69
CA HIS A 16 2.96 10.79 -7.28
C HIS A 16 3.10 12.25 -6.82
N ASP A 17 3.61 12.44 -5.62
CA ASP A 17 4.00 13.78 -5.19
C ASP A 17 5.29 14.16 -5.95
N LYS A 18 5.24 15.26 -6.71
CA LYS A 18 6.40 15.78 -7.44
C LYS A 18 7.59 16.11 -6.54
N ARG A 19 7.37 16.27 -5.23
CA ARG A 19 8.44 16.49 -4.24
C ARG A 19 9.03 15.20 -3.71
N ASN A 20 8.37 14.06 -3.91
CA ASN A 20 8.79 12.76 -3.40
C ASN A 20 8.80 11.71 -4.53
N HIS A 21 9.82 11.84 -5.40
CA HIS A 21 9.92 11.14 -6.69
C HIS A 21 9.96 9.61 -6.62
N ASN A 22 10.26 9.03 -5.46
CA ASN A 22 10.43 7.59 -5.29
C ASN A 22 9.25 6.90 -4.62
N THR A 23 8.14 7.62 -4.44
CA THR A 23 6.99 7.08 -3.74
C THR A 23 5.69 7.37 -4.47
N MET A 24 4.77 6.42 -4.36
CA MET A 24 3.41 6.55 -4.83
C MET A 24 2.48 6.74 -3.63
N THR A 25 1.55 7.68 -3.73
CA THR A 25 0.57 7.96 -2.69
C THR A 25 -0.80 7.42 -3.08
N LEU A 26 -1.35 6.60 -2.19
CA LEU A 26 -2.68 6.03 -2.25
C LEU A 26 -3.59 6.83 -1.33
N THR A 27 -4.75 7.26 -1.82
CA THR A 27 -5.75 7.91 -0.98
C THR A 27 -7.11 7.25 -1.08
N GLY A 28 -7.78 7.19 0.06
CA GLY A 28 -9.16 6.75 0.17
C GLY A 28 -10.15 7.90 0.05
N LYS A 29 -11.37 7.64 0.50
CA LYS A 29 -12.48 8.61 0.45
C LYS A 29 -12.22 9.80 1.39
N ASP A 30 -11.66 9.52 2.55
CA ASP A 30 -11.38 10.54 3.58
C ASP A 30 -9.96 11.09 3.43
N LYS A 31 -9.76 12.38 3.70
CA LYS A 31 -8.42 13.02 3.62
C LYS A 31 -7.38 12.37 4.55
N ASN A 32 -7.84 11.75 5.63
CA ASN A 32 -6.98 11.05 6.59
C ASN A 32 -6.61 9.63 6.15
N GLN A 33 -7.22 9.12 5.07
CA GLN A 33 -6.91 7.82 4.47
C GLN A 33 -5.85 8.03 3.40
N THR A 34 -4.63 8.34 3.81
CA THR A 34 -3.49 8.51 2.91
C THR A 34 -2.41 7.51 3.30
N TYR A 35 -1.82 6.85 2.30
CA TYR A 35 -0.70 5.96 2.52
C TYR A 35 0.30 6.03 1.37
N THR A 36 1.57 6.06 1.72
CA THR A 36 2.67 6.15 0.77
C THR A 36 3.36 4.79 0.67
N VAL A 37 3.58 4.32 -0.56
CA VAL A 37 4.24 3.06 -0.88
C VAL A 37 5.46 3.31 -1.75
N GLU A 38 6.40 2.37 -1.70
CA GLU A 38 7.60 2.40 -2.54
C GLU A 38 7.24 2.21 -4.01
N ARG A 39 8.06 2.82 -4.88
CA ARG A 39 7.87 2.84 -6.33
C ARG A 39 7.83 1.45 -6.95
N GLU A 40 8.57 0.49 -6.41
CA GLU A 40 8.69 -0.88 -6.91
C GLU A 40 7.33 -1.61 -6.93
N TRP A 41 6.39 -1.16 -6.09
CA TRP A 41 5.05 -1.74 -5.97
C TRP A 41 3.96 -0.98 -6.74
N GLU A 42 4.31 0.07 -7.50
CA GLU A 42 3.34 0.90 -8.23
C GLU A 42 2.36 0.08 -9.09
N LYS A 43 2.87 -0.95 -9.76
CA LYS A 43 2.09 -1.82 -10.65
C LYS A 43 1.06 -2.72 -9.93
N GLU A 44 1.20 -2.89 -8.62
CA GLU A 44 0.36 -3.82 -7.84
C GLU A 44 -0.99 -3.19 -7.49
N PHE A 45 -1.02 -1.88 -7.26
CA PHE A 45 -2.19 -1.16 -6.78
C PHE A 45 -3.07 -0.62 -7.91
N LYS A 46 -4.39 -0.71 -7.74
CA LYS A 46 -5.38 -0.12 -8.64
C LYS A 46 -6.45 0.63 -7.87
N ILE A 47 -7.03 1.65 -8.50
CA ILE A 47 -8.24 2.30 -7.99
C ILE A 47 -9.32 1.24 -7.82
N GLY A 48 -9.98 1.23 -6.67
CA GLY A 48 -10.98 0.23 -6.31
C GLY A 48 -10.48 -0.86 -5.36
N ASP A 49 -9.16 -1.08 -5.27
CA ASP A 49 -8.59 -2.04 -4.33
C ASP A 49 -8.71 -1.56 -2.89
N SER A 50 -8.76 -2.49 -1.94
CA SER A 50 -8.71 -2.19 -0.51
C SER A 50 -7.36 -2.59 0.07
N ILE A 51 -6.75 -1.70 0.85
CA ILE A 51 -5.49 -1.98 1.53
C ILE A 51 -5.71 -2.09 3.03
N VAL A 52 -5.00 -3.03 3.64
CA VAL A 52 -4.96 -3.19 5.09
C VAL A 52 -3.52 -3.31 5.54
N LYS A 53 -3.14 -2.50 6.53
CA LYS A 53 -1.84 -2.60 7.22
C LYS A 53 -2.07 -2.65 8.72
N LYS A 54 -1.59 -3.73 9.34
CA LYS A 54 -1.56 -3.83 10.79
C LYS A 54 -0.51 -2.87 11.35
N LYS A 55 -0.78 -2.30 12.52
CA LYS A 55 0.25 -1.56 13.26
C LYS A 55 1.47 -2.48 13.49
N ASP A 56 2.68 -1.93 13.36
CA ASP A 56 3.96 -2.63 13.57
C ASP A 56 4.23 -3.83 12.62
N SER A 57 3.42 -3.98 11.57
CA SER A 57 3.63 -4.99 10.51
C SER A 57 4.35 -4.38 9.32
N LEU A 58 5.30 -5.12 8.75
CA LEU A 58 5.96 -4.82 7.47
C LEU A 58 5.18 -5.36 6.27
N ARG A 59 3.99 -5.90 6.48
CA ARG A 59 3.12 -6.42 5.43
C ARG A 59 1.95 -5.50 5.15
N ILE A 60 1.68 -5.27 3.87
CA ILE A 60 0.45 -4.69 3.34
C ILE A 60 -0.35 -5.81 2.70
N PHE A 61 -1.61 -5.92 3.09
CA PHE A 61 -2.56 -6.85 2.49
C PHE A 61 -3.38 -6.09 1.46
N LEU A 62 -3.28 -6.50 0.19
CA LEU A 62 -4.02 -5.94 -0.93
C LEU A 62 -5.22 -6.84 -1.23
N TYR A 63 -6.41 -6.26 -1.21
CA TYR A 63 -7.64 -6.93 -1.55
C TYR A 63 -8.22 -6.36 -2.83
N ARG A 64 -8.54 -7.24 -3.79
CA ARG A 64 -9.18 -6.89 -5.05
C ARG A 64 -10.45 -7.72 -5.20
N ASN A 65 -11.55 -7.08 -5.60
CA ASN A 65 -12.86 -7.74 -5.71
C ASN A 65 -13.24 -8.53 -4.45
N GLN A 66 -12.98 -7.95 -3.27
CA GLN A 66 -13.25 -8.53 -1.94
C GLN A 66 -12.45 -9.80 -1.60
N LYS A 67 -11.44 -10.16 -2.40
CA LYS A 67 -10.53 -11.29 -2.14
C LYS A 67 -9.12 -10.79 -1.88
N LEU A 68 -8.38 -11.50 -1.03
CA LEU A 68 -6.95 -11.24 -0.86
C LEU A 68 -6.25 -11.55 -2.19
N ASP A 69 -5.66 -10.53 -2.81
CA ASP A 69 -4.98 -10.62 -4.09
C ASP A 69 -3.49 -10.88 -3.85
N THR A 70 -2.86 -9.97 -3.11
CA THR A 70 -1.40 -9.97 -2.89
C THR A 70 -1.06 -9.55 -1.48
N ILE A 71 0.04 -10.08 -0.95
CA ILE A 71 0.68 -9.61 0.28
C ILE A 71 2.04 -9.02 -0.09
N LEU A 72 2.19 -7.71 0.11
CA LEU A 72 3.44 -7.01 -0.09
C LEU A 72 4.19 -6.96 1.24
N ASP A 73 5.46 -7.36 1.25
CA ASP A 73 6.30 -7.38 2.45
C ASP A 73 7.53 -6.49 2.23
N TYR A 74 7.69 -5.45 3.05
CA TYR A 74 8.77 -4.46 2.91
C TYR A 74 10.17 -5.10 3.03
N ARG A 75 10.27 -6.31 3.58
CA ARG A 75 11.52 -7.09 3.66
C ARG A 75 12.03 -7.55 2.29
N ASN A 76 11.17 -7.60 1.28
CA ASN A 76 11.47 -8.17 -0.02
C ASN A 76 11.68 -7.10 -1.11
N ILE A 77 11.60 -5.81 -0.77
CA ILE A 77 11.72 -4.71 -1.75
C ILE A 77 13.14 -4.60 -2.32
N PHE A 78 14.15 -4.98 -1.54
CA PHE A 78 15.56 -4.81 -1.90
C PHE A 78 16.28 -6.13 -2.17
N ILE A 79 15.67 -7.06 -2.90
CA ILE A 79 16.48 -8.13 -3.50
C ILE A 79 17.25 -7.47 -4.65
N ARG A 80 18.42 -6.89 -4.34
CA ARG A 80 19.47 -6.70 -5.32
C ARG A 80 19.92 -8.10 -5.71
N GLU A 81 19.63 -8.51 -6.93
CA GLU A 81 20.50 -9.48 -7.59
C GLU A 81 21.86 -8.79 -7.69
N ASP A 82 22.79 -9.16 -6.79
CA ASP A 82 24.20 -8.87 -7.01
C ASP A 82 24.60 -9.67 -8.26
N VAL A 83 24.67 -8.98 -9.41
CA VAL A 83 25.19 -9.50 -10.69
C VAL A 83 26.68 -9.20 -10.77
#